data_AF-A0A8S2G9U3-F1
#
_entry.id   AF-A0A8S2G9U3-F1
#
_cell.length_a   1.000
_cell.length_b   1.000
_cell.length_c   1.000
_cell.angle_alpha   90.00
_cell.angle_beta   90.00
_cell.angle_gamma   90.00
#
_symmetry.space_group_name_H-M   'P 1'
#
loop_
_entity.id
_entity.type
_entity.pdbx_description
1 polymer ?
#
loop_
_entity_poly.entity_id
_entity_poly.type
_entity_poly.pdbx_seq_one_letter_code
_entity_poly.pdbx_strand_id
1 'polypeptide(L)'
;PLILASQYNRLPIVHELLSNGERIKKPHKSHCDCVDCAESTASDSLRQAQVRLSAYKGLSSEVYIALTYPDPILQAFELGHELRTLATVEHYFREEYIKLA
;
A
#
# COMPACT_ATOMS: atom_id res chain seq x y z
N PRO A 1 9.12 -5.15 -7.88
CA PRO A 1 10.04 -5.87 -6.97
C PRO A 1 10.03 -5.27 -5.56
N LEU A 2 10.05 -3.93 -5.47
CA LEU A 2 10.04 -3.19 -4.20
C LEU A 2 8.90 -3.56 -3.25
N ILE A 3 7.65 -3.67 -3.73
CA ILE A 3 6.50 -4.05 -2.89
C ILE A 3 6.76 -5.37 -2.15
N LEU A 4 7.23 -6.39 -2.85
CA LEU A 4 7.49 -7.70 -2.26
C LEU A 4 8.66 -7.64 -1.26
N ALA A 5 9.74 -6.94 -1.61
CA ALA A 5 10.88 -6.76 -0.70
C ALA A 5 10.49 -6.04 0.59
N SER A 6 9.62 -5.02 0.49
CA SER A 6 9.04 -4.30 1.61
C SER A 6 8.14 -5.20 2.46
N GLN A 7 7.28 -6.02 1.86
CA GLN A 7 6.41 -6.95 2.59
C GLN A 7 7.19 -7.94 3.48
N TYR A 8 8.40 -8.32 3.06
CA TYR A 8 9.29 -9.18 3.86
C TYR A 8 10.32 -8.40 4.70
N ASN A 9 10.20 -7.07 4.78
CA ASN A 9 11.11 -6.17 5.53
C ASN A 9 12.61 -6.44 5.25
N ARG A 10 12.96 -6.71 3.98
CA ARG A 10 14.35 -7.00 3.58
C ARG A 10 15.13 -5.71 3.35
N LEU A 11 15.66 -5.13 4.43
CA LEU A 11 16.35 -3.83 4.40
C LEU A 11 17.39 -3.66 3.29
N PRO A 12 18.34 -4.58 3.05
CA PRO A 12 19.35 -4.37 2.00
C PRO A 12 18.73 -4.25 0.60
N ILE A 13 17.70 -5.05 0.32
CA ILE A 13 17.02 -5.06 -0.97
C ILE A 13 16.15 -3.80 -1.11
N VAL A 14 15.40 -3.44 -0.07
CA VAL A 14 14.56 -2.23 -0.08
C VAL A 14 15.43 -0.99 -0.27
N HIS A 15 16.55 -0.88 0.45
CA HIS A 15 17.49 0.23 0.33
C HIS A 15 18.07 0.34 -1.10
N GLU A 16 18.51 -0.78 -1.68
CA GLU A 16 19.04 -0.81 -3.04
C GLU A 16 18.00 -0.35 -4.07
N LEU A 17 16.78 -0.90 -4.00
CA LEU A 17 15.69 -0.53 -4.91
C LEU A 17 15.29 0.95 -4.76
N LEU A 18 15.24 1.46 -3.52
CA LEU A 18 14.99 2.88 -3.25
C LEU A 18 16.11 3.78 -3.78
N SER A 19 17.37 3.35 -3.67
CA SER A 19 18.54 4.08 -4.17
C SER A 19 18.54 4.16 -5.71
N ASN A 20 18.03 3.13 -6.36
CA ASN A 20 17.79 3.10 -7.81
C ASN A 20 16.56 3.93 -8.26
N GLY A 21 15.88 4.61 -7.33
CA GLY A 21 14.75 5.50 -7.62
C GLY A 21 13.39 4.81 -7.69
N GLU A 22 13.29 3.51 -7.40
CA GLU A 22 11.98 2.85 -7.32
C GLU A 22 11.17 3.39 -6.13
N ARG A 23 9.86 3.57 -6.31
CA ARG A 23 8.93 3.98 -5.24
C ARG A 23 7.64 3.21 -5.36
N ILE A 24 7.02 2.88 -4.22
CA ILE A 24 5.69 2.29 -4.20
C ILE A 24 4.68 3.42 -4.45
N LYS A 25 3.95 3.32 -5.56
CA LYS A 25 2.88 4.27 -5.87
C LYS A 25 1.71 4.03 -4.91
N LYS A 26 1.24 5.09 -4.27
CA LYS A 26 0.05 5.03 -3.43
C LYS A 26 -1.17 4.67 -4.28
N PRO A 27 -1.93 3.62 -3.95
CA PRO A 27 -3.10 3.25 -4.73
C PRO A 27 -4.20 4.30 -4.60
N HIS A 28 -5.04 4.41 -5.63
CA HIS A 28 -6.22 5.27 -5.59
C HIS A 28 -7.25 4.75 -4.58
N LYS A 29 -8.13 5.65 -4.14
CA LYS A 29 -9.28 5.33 -3.28
C LYS A 29 -10.15 4.24 -3.91
N SER A 30 -10.89 3.51 -3.07
CA SER A 30 -11.77 2.42 -3.51
C SER A 30 -12.83 2.86 -4.53
N HIS A 31 -13.34 4.08 -4.41
CA HIS A 31 -14.36 4.67 -5.27
C HIS A 31 -13.77 5.76 -6.18
N CYS A 32 -12.66 5.47 -6.86
CA CYS A 32 -12.03 6.42 -7.76
C CYS A 32 -12.64 6.31 -9.16
N ASP A 33 -13.16 7.43 -9.67
CA ASP A 33 -13.85 7.49 -10.98
C ASP A 33 -12.89 7.81 -12.16
N CYS A 34 -11.58 7.64 -11.99
CA CYS A 34 -10.65 7.85 -13.11
C CYS A 34 -10.76 6.72 -14.13
N VAL A 35 -10.48 7.03 -15.40
CA VAL A 35 -10.63 6.08 -16.53
C VAL A 35 -9.91 4.75 -16.24
N ASP A 36 -8.64 4.82 -15.81
CA ASP A 36 -7.86 3.62 -15.48
C ASP A 36 -8.51 2.76 -14.40
N CYS A 37 -9.08 3.36 -13.35
CA CYS A 37 -9.72 2.64 -12.25
C CYS A 37 -11.09 2.07 -12.67
N ALA A 38 -11.85 2.82 -13.47
CA ALA A 38 -13.14 2.37 -13.99
C ALA A 38 -12.97 1.18 -14.94
N GLU A 39 -12.02 1.25 -15.87
CA GLU A 39 -11.72 0.15 -16.81
C GLU A 39 -11.20 -1.10 -16.09
N SER A 40 -10.27 -0.93 -15.16
CA SER A 40 -9.74 -2.06 -14.38
C SER A 40 -10.81 -2.71 -13.50
N THR A 41 -11.70 -1.92 -12.89
CA THR A 41 -12.77 -2.45 -12.02
C THR A 41 -13.82 -3.17 -12.85
N ALA A 42 -14.15 -2.65 -14.03
CA ALA A 42 -15.06 -3.28 -14.98
C ALA A 42 -14.48 -4.62 -15.51
N SER A 43 -13.16 -4.73 -15.62
CA SER A 43 -12.50 -5.98 -16.03
C SER A 43 -12.47 -7.03 -14.91
N ASP A 44 -11.97 -6.67 -13.72
CA ASP A 44 -11.79 -7.58 -12.59
C ASP A 44 -11.61 -6.79 -11.29
N SER A 45 -12.74 -6.57 -10.60
CA SER A 45 -12.78 -5.82 -9.34
C SER A 45 -12.02 -6.51 -8.20
N LEU A 46 -12.01 -7.84 -8.15
CA LEU A 46 -11.31 -8.60 -7.11
C LEU A 46 -9.79 -8.49 -7.28
N ARG A 47 -9.29 -8.66 -8.50
CA ARG A 47 -7.86 -8.48 -8.80
C ARG A 47 -7.41 -7.07 -8.48
N GLN A 48 -8.22 -6.06 -8.76
CA GLN A 48 -7.88 -4.69 -8.41
C GLN A 48 -7.83 -4.46 -6.89
N ALA A 49 -8.76 -5.04 -6.14
CA ALA A 49 -8.72 -5.02 -4.67
C ALA A 49 -7.46 -5.72 -4.12
N GLN A 50 -7.04 -6.84 -4.72
CA GLN A 50 -5.78 -7.52 -4.36
C GLN A 50 -4.54 -6.66 -4.65
N VAL A 51 -4.50 -5.99 -5.80
CA VAL A 51 -3.39 -5.08 -6.16
C VAL A 51 -3.31 -3.91 -5.18
N ARG A 52 -4.45 -3.31 -4.84
CA ARG A 52 -4.55 -2.23 -3.84
C ARG A 52 -4.03 -2.70 -2.49
N LEU A 53 -4.50 -3.85 -1.99
CA LEU A 53 -4.03 -4.42 -0.74
C LEU A 53 -2.51 -4.69 -0.76
N SER A 54 -1.98 -5.26 -1.85
CA SER A 54 -0.55 -5.55 -1.98
C SER A 54 0.30 -4.28 -1.92
N ALA A 55 -0.16 -3.19 -2.54
CA ALA A 55 0.48 -1.88 -2.44
C ALA A 55 0.49 -1.36 -1.00
N TYR A 56 -0.66 -1.44 -0.30
CA TYR A 56 -0.74 -1.04 1.11
C TYR A 56 0.15 -1.87 2.02
N LYS A 57 0.25 -3.19 1.82
CA LYS A 57 1.20 -4.06 2.55
C LYS A 57 2.65 -3.63 2.34
N GLY A 58 2.99 -3.14 1.16
CA GLY A 58 4.32 -2.59 0.88
C GLY A 58 4.54 -1.23 1.54
N LEU A 59 3.52 -0.35 1.54
CA LEU A 59 3.57 0.98 2.17
C LEU A 59 3.62 0.91 3.70
N SER A 60 2.99 -0.10 4.31
CA SER A 60 2.96 -0.32 5.76
C SER A 60 4.22 -1.03 6.29
N SER A 61 5.18 -1.35 5.43
CA SER A 61 6.45 -1.94 5.85
C SER A 61 7.25 -0.96 6.69
N GLU A 62 7.67 -1.39 7.89
CA GLU A 62 8.52 -0.61 8.79
C GLU A 62 9.79 -0.11 8.11
N VAL A 63 10.44 -1.00 7.35
CA VAL A 63 11.67 -0.70 6.60
C VAL A 63 11.39 0.33 5.51
N TYR A 64 10.29 0.19 4.77
CA TYR A 64 9.93 1.14 3.72
C TYR A 64 9.62 2.53 4.30
N ILE A 65 8.85 2.58 5.39
CA ILE A 65 8.50 3.84 6.06
C ILE A 65 9.77 4.53 6.58
N ALA A 66 10.64 3.79 7.26
CA ALA A 66 11.88 4.32 7.84
C ALA A 66 12.85 4.88 6.80
N LEU A 67 12.93 4.28 5.62
CA LEU A 67 13.86 4.71 4.56
C LEU A 67 13.29 5.78 3.62
N THR A 68 11.96 5.93 3.55
CA THR A 68 11.31 6.79 2.55
C THR A 68 10.85 8.13 3.12
N TYR A 69 10.41 8.16 4.39
CA TYR A 69 9.75 9.33 4.96
C TYR A 69 10.66 10.04 5.98
N PRO A 70 10.63 11.39 6.01
CA PRO A 70 11.44 12.16 6.95
C PRO A 70 10.99 12.00 8.41
N ASP A 71 9.68 11.78 8.63
CA ASP A 71 9.11 11.43 9.93
C ASP A 71 8.36 10.09 9.84
N PRO A 72 9.05 8.97 10.10
CA PRO A 72 8.47 7.62 10.05
C PRO A 72 7.34 7.40 11.06
N ILE A 73 7.38 8.09 12.21
CA ILE A 73 6.40 7.89 13.29
C ILE A 73 5.08 8.54 12.88
N LEU A 74 5.11 9.80 12.47
CA LEU A 74 3.93 10.49 11.96
C LEU A 74 3.33 9.73 10.77
N GLN A 75 4.18 9.31 9.83
CA GLN A 75 3.73 8.58 8.65
C GLN A 75 3.03 7.26 9.01
N ALA A 76 3.52 6.52 10.01
CA ALA A 76 2.90 5.29 10.48
C ALA A 76 1.50 5.55 11.07
N PHE A 77 1.35 6.61 11.88
CA PHE A 77 0.04 6.98 12.45
C PHE A 77 -0.98 7.40 11.38
N GLU A 78 -0.56 8.22 10.41
CA GLU A 78 -1.42 8.65 9.30
C GLU A 78 -1.84 7.46 8.44
N LEU A 79 -0.90 6.57 8.11
CA LEU A 79 -1.17 5.38 7.32
C LEU A 79 -2.11 4.42 8.06
N GLY A 80 -1.90 4.20 9.36
CA GLY A 80 -2.80 3.37 10.18
C GLY A 80 -4.22 3.96 10.24
N HIS A 81 -4.35 5.29 10.33
CA HIS A 81 -5.68 5.92 10.27
C HIS A 81 -6.35 5.67 8.92
N GLU A 82 -5.64 5.87 7.82
CA GLU A 82 -6.14 5.61 6.48
C GLU A 82 -6.55 4.15 6.27
N LEU A 83 -5.76 3.19 6.74
CA LEU A 83 -6.07 1.76 6.65
C LEU A 83 -7.32 1.39 7.45
N ARG A 84 -7.50 1.96 8.66
CA ARG A 84 -8.74 1.80 9.43
C ARG A 84 -9.96 2.35 8.70
N THR A 85 -9.84 3.50 8.04
CA THR A 85 -10.92 4.06 7.20
C THR A 85 -11.17 3.19 5.98
N LEU A 86 -10.15 2.67 5.33
CA LEU A 86 -10.32 1.75 4.18
C LEU A 86 -11.03 0.47 4.59
N ALA A 87 -10.75 -0.07 5.78
CA ALA A 87 -11.41 -1.26 6.30
C ALA A 87 -12.92 -1.09 6.52
N THR A 88 -13.44 0.15 6.65
CA THR A 88 -14.89 0.39 6.75
C THR A 88 -15.56 0.47 5.37
N VAL A 89 -14.79 0.77 4.33
CA VAL A 89 -15.29 0.99 2.96
C VAL A 89 -15.08 -0.24 2.07
N GLU A 90 -13.95 -0.95 2.21
CA GLU A 90 -13.66 -2.17 1.47
C GLU A 90 -14.02 -3.42 2.27
N HIS A 91 -15.01 -4.17 1.78
CA HIS A 91 -15.45 -5.39 2.46
C HIS A 91 -14.62 -6.63 2.15
N TYR A 92 -13.98 -6.72 0.97
CA TYR A 92 -13.27 -7.93 0.52
C TYR A 92 -12.06 -8.29 1.40
N PHE A 93 -11.33 -7.30 1.91
CA PHE A 93 -10.07 -7.49 2.64
C PHE A 93 -10.04 -6.70 3.95
N ARG A 94 -11.21 -6.55 4.58
CA ARG A 94 -11.38 -5.74 5.79
C ARG A 94 -10.41 -6.16 6.89
N GLU A 95 -10.27 -7.46 7.14
CA GLU A 95 -9.42 -7.96 8.22
C GLU A 95 -7.94 -7.69 7.96
N GLU A 96 -7.51 -7.79 6.71
CA GLU A 96 -6.15 -7.52 6.29
C GLU A 96 -5.80 -6.05 6.47
N TYR A 97 -6.70 -5.13 6.10
CA TYR A 97 -6.48 -3.70 6.36
C TYR A 97 -6.39 -3.39 7.86
N ILE A 98 -7.22 -4.03 8.70
CA ILE A 98 -7.16 -3.87 10.16
C ILE A 98 -5.82 -4.38 10.71
N LYS A 99 -5.30 -5.51 10.20
CA LYS A 99 -4.01 -6.07 10.64
C LYS A 99 -2.81 -5.22 10.24
N LEU A 100 -2.93 -4.41 9.18
CA LEU A 100 -1.86 -3.52 8.72
C LEU A 100 -1.85 -2.16 9.44
N ALA A 101 -2.92 -1.82 10.14
CA ALA A 101 -3.17 -0.49 10.70
C ALA A 101 -2.72 -0.34 12.16
#